data_AF-W4L8I0-F1
#
_entry.id   AF-W4L8I0-F1
#
_cell.length_a   1.000
_cell.length_b   1.000
_cell.length_c   1.000
_cell.angle_alpha   90.00
_cell.angle_beta   90.00
_cell.angle_gamma   90.00
#
_symmetry.space_group_name_H-M   'P 1'
#
loop_
_entity.id
_entity.type
_entity.pdbx_description
1 polymer ?
#
loop_
_entity_poly.entity_id
_entity_poly.type
_entity_poly.pdbx_seq_one_letter_code
_entity_poly.pdbx_strand_id
1 'polypeptide(L)'
;MTQDPFVNRLGIGYQGGRRLLNRLSIFVSSLWDEGLRLALWWALIMASTICILELCRWFWLIYPETVIGKKYVSGSGDFPDFAYLVLHEPHWYTALFLVTGPFAVSLALAWFSRFFYLKRLFYNPFGSILRAFIWATPTAVLTGYYVIAYIDLTFEAATICAAGPSLALTPQAFRAADRLCPELGDCIRWLRRGLRQLRRGIHRSKPVNAERFPNEHAHF
;
A
#
# COMPACT_ATOMS: atom_id res chain seq x y z
N MET A 1 17.62 32.24 27.48
CA MET A 1 16.85 31.13 26.90
C MET A 1 15.43 31.20 27.41
N THR A 2 14.56 31.88 26.68
CA THR A 2 13.13 32.05 26.98
C THR A 2 12.39 30.79 26.53
N GLN A 3 11.78 30.07 27.48
CA GLN A 3 10.92 28.94 27.17
C GLN A 3 9.63 29.43 26.50
N ASP A 4 9.29 28.87 25.34
CA ASP A 4 8.08 29.24 24.62
C ASP A 4 6.82 29.02 25.48
N PRO A 5 5.98 30.06 25.68
CA PRO A 5 4.81 29.98 26.55
C PRO A 5 3.74 28.99 26.05
N PHE A 6 3.81 28.58 24.78
CA PHE A 6 2.95 27.55 24.20
C PHE A 6 3.24 26.14 24.76
N VAL A 7 4.49 25.82 25.09
CA VAL A 7 4.88 24.49 25.57
C VAL A 7 4.37 24.25 27.01
N ASN A 8 4.32 25.30 27.83
CA ASN A 8 3.80 25.21 29.20
C ASN A 8 2.27 25.05 29.27
N ARG A 9 1.50 25.58 28.31
CA ARG A 9 0.02 25.48 28.33
C ARG A 9 -0.50 24.08 28.01
N LEU A 10 0.26 23.27 27.27
CA LEU A 10 -0.16 21.92 26.91
C LEU A 10 0.12 20.85 27.99
N GLY A 11 0.85 21.20 29.07
CA GLY A 11 1.22 20.25 30.12
C GLY A 11 2.11 19.09 29.63
N ILE A 12 2.55 19.15 28.37
CA ILE A 12 3.53 18.23 27.79
C ILE A 12 4.89 18.81 28.20
N GLY A 13 5.41 18.37 29.33
CA GLY A 13 6.77 18.74 29.74
C GLY A 13 7.74 18.48 28.58
N TYR A 14 8.77 19.31 28.44
CA TYR A 14 9.77 19.28 27.35
C TYR A 14 10.26 17.86 26.99
N GLN A 15 10.35 16.96 27.97
CA GLN A 15 10.68 15.54 27.77
C GLN A 15 9.62 14.74 26.99
N GLY A 16 8.34 15.03 27.14
CA GLY A 16 7.24 14.41 26.40
C GLY A 16 7.24 14.80 24.93
N GLY A 17 7.51 16.08 24.62
CA GLY A 17 7.68 16.56 23.26
C GLY A 17 8.85 15.88 22.55
N ARG A 18 10.02 15.80 23.21
CA ARG A 18 11.20 15.12 22.65
C ARG A 18 10.99 13.63 22.39
N ARG A 19 10.23 12.93 23.26
CA ARG A 19 9.86 11.51 23.04
C ARG A 19 8.90 11.33 21.86
N LEU A 20 7.95 12.26 21.65
CA LEU A 20 7.05 12.22 20.50
C LEU A 20 7.81 12.48 19.20
N LEU A 21 8.69 13.48 19.17
CA LEU A 21 9.53 13.76 18.02
C LEU A 21 10.42 12.58 17.65
N ASN A 22 11.07 11.93 18.64
CA ASN A 22 11.86 10.72 18.38
C ASN A 22 11.02 9.56 17.84
N ARG A 23 9.76 9.41 18.30
CA ARG A 23 8.87 8.37 17.76
C ARG A 23 8.42 8.67 16.33
N LEU A 24 8.14 9.94 16.05
CA LEU A 24 7.79 10.39 14.70
C LEU A 24 8.98 10.22 13.75
N SER A 25 10.20 10.56 14.18
CA SER A 25 11.39 10.39 13.34
C SER A 25 11.65 8.92 13.01
N ILE A 26 11.50 8.01 13.98
CA ILE A 26 11.63 6.56 13.76
C ILE A 26 10.52 6.05 12.81
N PHE A 27 9.30 6.58 12.94
CA PHE A 27 8.21 6.21 12.06
C PHE A 27 8.45 6.70 10.63
N VAL A 28 8.89 7.95 10.45
CA VAL A 28 9.23 8.53 9.15
C VAL A 28 10.37 7.77 8.49
N SER A 29 11.42 7.42 9.24
CA SER A 29 12.53 6.63 8.69
C SER A 29 12.07 5.23 8.27
N SER A 30 11.22 4.57 9.06
CA SER A 30 10.63 3.27 8.69
C SER A 30 9.75 3.36 7.44
N LEU A 31 8.95 4.42 7.32
CA LEU A 31 8.10 4.66 6.15
C LEU A 31 8.94 4.91 4.90
N TRP A 32 10.02 5.67 5.04
CA TRP A 32 10.97 5.91 3.96
C TRP A 32 11.66 4.62 3.51
N ASP A 33 12.16 3.80 4.43
CA ASP A 33 12.88 2.57 4.12
C ASP A 33 11.97 1.53 3.43
N GLU A 34 10.74 1.35 3.92
CA GLU A 34 9.78 0.44 3.27
C GLU A 34 9.25 1.01 1.96
N GLY A 35 9.02 2.32 1.88
CA GLY A 35 8.61 3.00 0.64
C GLY A 35 9.64 2.85 -0.47
N LEU A 36 10.93 3.04 -0.14
CA LEU A 36 12.04 2.86 -1.07
C LEU A 36 12.17 1.41 -1.51
N ARG A 37 12.00 0.43 -0.61
CA ARG A 37 11.98 -1.00 -0.95
C ARG A 37 10.84 -1.34 -1.90
N LEU A 38 9.63 -0.84 -1.64
CA LEU A 38 8.49 -1.05 -2.53
C LEU A 38 8.71 -0.39 -3.90
N ALA A 39 9.25 0.82 -3.93
CA ALA A 39 9.58 1.52 -5.18
C ALA A 39 10.62 0.76 -6.00
N LEU A 40 11.67 0.22 -5.37
CA LEU A 40 12.66 -0.63 -6.03
C LEU A 40 12.04 -1.91 -6.58
N TRP A 41 11.16 -2.58 -5.82
CA TRP A 41 10.45 -3.77 -6.29
C TRP A 41 9.52 -3.46 -7.46
N TRP A 42 8.78 -2.37 -7.38
CA TRP A 42 7.93 -1.88 -8.46
C TRP A 42 8.77 -1.61 -9.71
N ALA A 43 9.88 -0.87 -9.60
CA ALA A 43 10.78 -0.57 -10.71
C ALA A 43 11.41 -1.82 -11.32
N LEU A 44 11.80 -2.80 -10.51
CA LEU A 44 12.34 -4.07 -10.98
C LEU A 44 11.29 -4.86 -11.78
N ILE A 45 10.05 -4.94 -11.27
CA ILE A 45 8.96 -5.64 -11.95
C ILE A 45 8.56 -4.90 -13.22
N MET A 46 8.54 -3.58 -13.19
CA MET A 46 8.36 -2.69 -14.33
C MET A 46 9.38 -2.99 -15.44
N ALA A 47 10.67 -2.96 -15.10
CA ALA A 47 11.75 -3.27 -16.05
C ALA A 47 11.67 -4.71 -16.59
N SER A 48 11.36 -5.68 -15.73
CA SER A 48 11.18 -7.08 -16.16
C SER A 48 9.99 -7.25 -17.11
N THR A 49 8.89 -6.55 -16.86
CA THR A 49 7.68 -6.61 -17.70
C THR A 49 7.96 -6.01 -19.08
N ILE A 50 8.65 -4.88 -19.13
CA ILE A 50 9.11 -4.27 -20.40
C ILE A 50 10.02 -5.24 -21.16
N CYS A 51 10.98 -5.88 -20.48
CA CYS A 51 11.87 -6.85 -21.10
C CYS A 51 11.11 -8.06 -21.67
N ILE A 52 10.12 -8.59 -20.93
CA ILE A 52 9.27 -9.68 -21.41
C ILE A 52 8.44 -9.25 -22.62
N LEU A 53 7.84 -8.06 -22.60
CA LEU A 53 7.07 -7.55 -23.74
C LEU A 53 7.95 -7.36 -24.98
N GLU A 54 9.16 -6.83 -24.82
CA GLU A 54 10.13 -6.73 -25.91
C GLU A 54 10.50 -8.11 -26.48
N LEU A 55 10.80 -9.08 -25.60
CA LEU A 55 11.07 -10.45 -26.03
C LEU A 55 9.87 -11.05 -26.79
N CYS A 56 8.65 -10.84 -26.30
CA CYS A 56 7.43 -11.24 -26.98
C CYS A 56 7.30 -10.58 -28.36
N ARG A 57 7.67 -9.29 -28.49
CA ARG A 57 7.70 -8.62 -29.79
C ARG A 57 8.68 -9.27 -30.75
N TRP A 58 9.89 -9.57 -30.28
CA TRP A 58 10.89 -10.28 -31.09
C TRP A 58 10.39 -11.66 -31.53
N PHE A 59 9.80 -12.44 -30.64
CA PHE A 59 9.21 -13.73 -31.00
C PHE A 59 8.06 -13.58 -31.98
N TRP A 60 7.20 -12.56 -31.82
CA TRP A 60 6.10 -12.29 -32.73
C TRP A 60 6.56 -11.81 -34.10
N LEU A 61 7.71 -11.17 -34.24
CA LEU A 61 8.27 -10.82 -35.55
C LEU A 61 8.77 -12.07 -36.30
N ILE A 62 9.29 -13.07 -35.58
CA ILE A 62 9.82 -14.30 -36.16
C ILE A 62 8.69 -15.32 -36.43
N TYR A 63 7.68 -15.36 -35.56
CA TYR A 63 6.65 -16.40 -35.57
C TYR A 63 5.86 -16.49 -36.90
N PRO A 64 5.37 -15.39 -37.51
CA PRO A 64 4.68 -15.40 -38.80
C PRO A 64 5.53 -15.92 -39.95
N GLU A 65 6.86 -15.95 -39.84
CA GLU A 65 7.72 -16.53 -40.88
C GLU A 65 7.74 -18.06 -40.86
N THR A 66 7.35 -18.67 -39.74
CA THR A 66 7.29 -20.13 -39.60
C THR A 66 6.07 -20.71 -40.31
N VAL A 67 6.16 -21.98 -40.75
CA VAL A 67 5.05 -22.69 -41.41
C VAL A 67 3.80 -22.77 -40.50
N ILE A 68 4.02 -22.91 -39.19
CA ILE A 68 2.94 -22.93 -38.19
C ILE A 68 2.33 -21.53 -38.04
N GLY A 69 3.17 -20.50 -37.92
CA GLY A 69 2.73 -19.11 -37.80
C GLY A 69 1.92 -18.66 -39.01
N LYS A 70 2.33 -19.01 -40.24
CA LYS A 70 1.56 -18.71 -41.47
C LYS A 70 0.17 -19.32 -41.42
N LYS A 71 0.07 -20.61 -41.05
CA LYS A 71 -1.23 -21.29 -40.87
C LYS A 71 -2.08 -20.65 -39.78
N TYR A 72 -1.44 -20.28 -38.66
CA TYR A 72 -2.11 -19.63 -37.54
C TYR A 72 -2.65 -18.26 -37.94
N VAL A 73 -1.85 -17.38 -38.54
CA VAL A 73 -2.28 -16.05 -39.01
C VAL A 73 -3.37 -16.15 -40.07
N SER A 74 -3.30 -17.14 -40.97
CA SER A 74 -4.35 -17.34 -41.98
C SER A 74 -5.65 -17.94 -41.45
N GLY A 75 -5.60 -18.62 -40.29
CA GLY A 75 -6.73 -19.39 -39.74
C GLY A 75 -7.35 -18.80 -38.48
N SER A 76 -6.66 -17.89 -37.80
CA SER A 76 -7.10 -17.26 -36.55
C SER A 76 -7.54 -15.85 -36.87
N GLY A 77 -8.85 -15.59 -36.92
CA GLY A 77 -9.46 -14.30 -37.33
C GLY A 77 -8.86 -13.05 -36.66
N ASP A 78 -9.40 -12.63 -35.51
CA ASP A 78 -9.08 -11.32 -34.90
C ASP A 78 -7.83 -11.33 -33.99
N PHE A 79 -7.25 -12.50 -33.73
CA PHE A 79 -6.09 -12.68 -32.84
C PHE A 79 -4.77 -12.04 -33.33
N PRO A 80 -4.46 -11.99 -34.64
CA PRO A 80 -3.30 -11.29 -35.18
C PRO A 80 -3.37 -9.78 -34.92
N ASP A 81 -4.57 -9.18 -34.99
CA ASP A 81 -4.78 -7.75 -34.74
C ASP A 81 -4.58 -7.42 -33.26
N PHE A 82 -4.99 -8.31 -32.35
CA PHE A 82 -4.71 -8.23 -30.91
C PHE A 82 -3.21 -8.20 -30.60
N ALA A 83 -2.45 -9.14 -31.15
CA ALA A 83 -1.01 -9.20 -30.92
C ALA A 83 -0.28 -8.01 -31.55
N TYR A 84 -0.76 -7.54 -32.70
CA TYR A 84 -0.24 -6.35 -33.35
C TYR A 84 -0.43 -5.11 -32.49
N LEU A 85 -1.63 -4.88 -31.93
CA LEU A 85 -1.94 -3.72 -31.09
C LEU A 85 -1.05 -3.66 -29.83
N VAL A 86 -0.94 -4.78 -29.11
CA VAL A 86 -0.19 -4.86 -27.84
C VAL A 86 1.32 -4.77 -28.05
N LEU A 87 1.84 -5.31 -29.16
CA LEU A 87 3.29 -5.38 -29.42
C LEU A 87 3.82 -4.20 -30.24
N HIS A 88 2.94 -3.38 -30.84
CA HIS A 88 3.34 -2.15 -31.55
C HIS A 88 3.14 -0.88 -30.71
N GLU A 89 2.34 -0.93 -29.64
CA GLU A 89 2.33 0.13 -28.66
C GLU A 89 3.67 0.26 -27.92
N PRO A 90 4.01 1.47 -27.45
CA PRO A 90 5.20 1.64 -26.63
C PRO A 90 5.09 0.80 -25.35
N HIS A 91 5.89 -0.26 -25.24
CA HIS A 91 5.80 -1.22 -24.14
C HIS A 91 5.90 -0.60 -22.74
N TRP A 92 6.55 0.56 -22.61
CA TRP A 92 6.59 1.29 -21.34
C TRP A 92 5.20 1.72 -20.86
N TYR A 93 4.31 2.10 -21.79
CA TYR A 93 2.94 2.52 -21.49
C TYR A 93 2.11 1.33 -21.05
N THR A 94 2.08 0.27 -21.86
CA THR A 94 1.37 -0.99 -21.54
C THR A 94 1.82 -1.56 -20.21
N ALA A 95 3.13 -1.60 -19.98
CA ALA A 95 3.70 -2.15 -18.77
C ALA A 95 3.39 -1.25 -17.55
N LEU A 96 3.27 0.07 -17.72
CA LEU A 96 2.88 0.97 -16.63
C LEU A 96 1.50 0.59 -16.07
N PHE A 97 0.50 0.30 -16.91
CA PHE A 97 -0.81 -0.15 -16.43
C PHE A 97 -0.77 -1.56 -15.85
N LEU A 98 -0.06 -2.47 -16.52
CA LEU A 98 0.08 -3.87 -16.08
C LEU A 98 0.83 -4.02 -14.75
N VAL A 99 1.65 -3.05 -14.34
CA VAL A 99 2.41 -3.12 -13.08
C VAL A 99 1.83 -2.19 -12.02
N THR A 100 1.42 -0.96 -12.38
CA THR A 100 0.85 0.01 -11.43
C THR A 100 -0.53 -0.41 -10.96
N GLY A 101 -1.35 -1.00 -11.83
CA GLY A 101 -2.66 -1.55 -11.48
C GLY A 101 -2.54 -2.60 -10.35
N PRO A 102 -1.82 -3.71 -10.55
CA PRO A 102 -1.62 -4.71 -9.51
C PRO A 102 -0.96 -4.16 -8.26
N PHE A 103 -0.01 -3.22 -8.41
CA PHE A 103 0.63 -2.59 -7.26
C PHE A 103 -0.37 -1.84 -6.38
N ALA A 104 -1.19 -0.97 -6.98
CA ALA A 104 -2.19 -0.20 -6.25
C ALA A 104 -3.26 -1.11 -5.63
N VAL A 105 -3.77 -2.07 -6.39
CA VAL A 105 -4.79 -3.02 -5.91
C VAL A 105 -4.23 -3.89 -4.78
N SER A 106 -3.01 -4.42 -4.92
CA SER A 106 -2.39 -5.24 -3.88
C SER A 106 -2.08 -4.46 -2.60
N LEU A 107 -1.66 -3.20 -2.70
CA LEU A 107 -1.48 -2.30 -1.55
C LEU A 107 -2.80 -2.01 -0.85
N ALA A 108 -3.83 -1.63 -1.60
CA ALA A 108 -5.16 -1.35 -1.05
C ALA A 108 -5.71 -2.59 -0.33
N LEU A 109 -5.65 -3.74 -1.00
CA LEU A 109 -6.15 -4.99 -0.47
C LEU A 109 -5.34 -5.45 0.75
N ALA A 110 -4.01 -5.28 0.74
CA ALA A 110 -3.16 -5.54 1.90
C ALA A 110 -3.51 -4.63 3.09
N TRP A 111 -3.69 -3.33 2.85
CA TRP A 111 -4.11 -2.36 3.87
C TRP A 111 -5.47 -2.71 4.46
N PHE A 112 -6.48 -2.98 3.63
CA PHE A 112 -7.81 -3.39 4.09
C PHE A 112 -7.75 -4.70 4.87
N SER A 113 -6.98 -5.69 4.38
CA SER A 113 -6.85 -6.98 5.05
C SER A 113 -6.22 -6.86 6.45
N ARG A 114 -5.26 -5.93 6.61
CA ARG A 114 -4.61 -5.63 7.88
C ARG A 114 -5.55 -4.87 8.81
N PHE A 115 -6.21 -3.84 8.30
CA PHE A 115 -7.10 -2.98 9.07
C PHE A 115 -8.27 -3.76 9.68
N PHE A 116 -8.90 -4.64 8.90
CA PHE A 116 -10.06 -5.44 9.31
C PHE A 116 -9.72 -6.80 9.94
N TYR A 117 -8.47 -7.07 10.30
CA TYR A 117 -8.04 -8.36 10.87
C TYR A 117 -8.25 -9.61 9.96
N LEU A 118 -8.69 -9.42 8.71
CA LEU A 118 -8.90 -10.48 7.72
C LEU A 118 -7.64 -11.32 7.49
N LYS A 119 -6.46 -10.73 7.67
CA LYS A 119 -5.18 -11.42 7.62
C LYS A 119 -5.12 -12.65 8.54
N ARG A 120 -5.72 -12.60 9.74
CA ARG A 120 -5.65 -13.73 10.69
C ARG A 120 -6.47 -14.93 10.22
N LEU A 121 -7.58 -14.69 9.52
CA LEU A 121 -8.45 -15.74 8.98
C LEU A 121 -7.92 -16.31 7.66
N PHE A 122 -7.51 -15.45 6.72
CA PHE A 122 -7.20 -15.88 5.36
C PHE A 122 -5.70 -15.98 5.05
N TYR A 123 -4.83 -15.38 5.86
CA TYR A 123 -3.39 -15.33 5.59
C TYR A 123 -2.61 -16.31 6.46
N ASN A 124 -2.83 -16.31 7.78
CA ASN A 124 -2.02 -17.12 8.70
C ASN A 124 -2.07 -18.66 8.55
N PRO A 125 -3.19 -19.31 8.15
CA PRO A 125 -3.23 -20.77 8.12
C PRO A 125 -2.50 -21.40 6.92
N PHE A 126 -2.15 -20.64 5.89
CA PHE A 126 -1.59 -21.18 4.65
C PHE A 126 -0.07 -20.94 4.53
N GLY A 127 0.64 -21.71 3.70
CA GLY A 127 2.05 -21.47 3.37
C GLY A 127 2.26 -20.19 2.55
N SER A 128 3.49 -19.65 2.52
CA SER A 128 3.82 -18.39 1.83
C SER A 128 3.45 -18.38 0.34
N ILE A 129 3.64 -19.51 -0.34
CA ILE A 129 3.32 -19.69 -1.76
C ILE A 129 1.80 -19.68 -1.98
N LEU A 130 1.06 -20.48 -1.21
CA LEU A 130 -0.40 -20.56 -1.36
C LEU A 130 -1.08 -19.21 -1.06
N ARG A 131 -0.55 -18.44 -0.09
CA ARG A 131 -0.99 -17.06 0.18
C ARG A 131 -0.81 -16.16 -1.02
N ALA A 132 0.33 -16.27 -1.71
CA ALA A 132 0.58 -15.48 -2.92
C ALA A 132 -0.47 -15.80 -3.98
N PHE A 133 -0.78 -17.08 -4.24
CA PHE A 133 -1.82 -17.46 -5.20
C PHE A 133 -3.22 -16.98 -4.80
N ILE A 134 -3.65 -17.22 -3.56
CA ILE A 134 -5.00 -16.85 -3.08
C ILE A 134 -5.25 -15.35 -3.24
N TRP A 135 -4.25 -14.51 -3.00
CA TRP A 135 -4.39 -13.05 -3.08
C TRP A 135 -3.95 -12.47 -4.43
N ALA A 136 -3.11 -13.18 -5.20
CA ALA A 136 -2.74 -12.77 -6.56
C ALA A 136 -3.91 -12.94 -7.54
N THR A 137 -4.76 -13.96 -7.37
CA THR A 137 -5.92 -14.15 -8.24
C THR A 137 -6.91 -12.98 -8.18
N PRO A 138 -7.43 -12.54 -7.01
CA PRO A 138 -8.34 -11.41 -6.95
C PRO A 138 -7.67 -10.10 -7.36
N THR A 139 -6.38 -9.92 -7.08
CA THR A 139 -5.64 -8.73 -7.54
C THR A 139 -5.48 -8.72 -9.06
N ALA A 140 -5.20 -9.86 -9.69
CA ALA A 140 -5.14 -10.00 -11.15
C ALA A 140 -6.50 -9.76 -11.80
N VAL A 141 -7.59 -10.29 -11.23
CA VAL A 141 -8.97 -10.08 -11.73
C VAL A 141 -9.37 -8.61 -11.64
N LEU A 142 -9.14 -7.97 -10.49
CA LEU A 142 -9.45 -6.55 -10.31
C LEU A 142 -8.58 -5.67 -11.22
N THR A 143 -7.32 -6.05 -11.42
CA THR A 143 -6.45 -5.38 -12.38
C THR A 143 -6.94 -5.59 -13.80
N GLY A 144 -7.43 -6.78 -14.16
CA GLY A 144 -7.99 -7.06 -15.48
C GLY A 144 -9.10 -6.07 -15.83
N TYR A 145 -10.04 -5.83 -14.91
CA TYR A 145 -11.08 -4.81 -15.08
C TYR A 145 -10.52 -3.40 -15.27
N TYR A 146 -9.45 -3.05 -14.54
CA TYR A 146 -8.79 -1.77 -14.71
C TYR A 146 -8.10 -1.67 -16.08
N VAL A 147 -7.34 -2.69 -16.47
CA VAL A 147 -6.53 -2.71 -17.70
C VAL A 147 -7.38 -2.64 -18.96
N ILE A 148 -8.52 -3.33 -19.00
CA ILE A 148 -9.45 -3.29 -20.15
C ILE A 148 -9.91 -1.86 -20.45
N ALA A 149 -10.03 -1.01 -19.43
CA ALA A 149 -10.45 0.38 -19.63
C ALA A 149 -9.38 1.26 -20.30
N TYR A 150 -8.13 0.80 -20.38
CA TYR A 150 -7.00 1.59 -20.89
C TYR A 150 -6.25 0.95 -22.05
N ILE A 151 -6.29 -0.38 -22.13
CA ILE A 151 -5.64 -1.18 -23.15
C ILE A 151 -6.77 -2.10 -23.60
N ASP A 152 -7.24 -1.96 -24.84
CA ASP A 152 -8.39 -2.67 -25.44
C ASP A 152 -8.14 -4.19 -25.58
N LEU A 153 -7.82 -4.82 -24.46
CA LEU A 153 -7.55 -6.24 -24.28
C LEU A 153 -8.85 -6.95 -23.92
N THR A 154 -8.97 -8.20 -24.33
CA THR A 154 -10.00 -9.08 -23.76
C THR A 154 -9.74 -9.27 -22.27
N PHE A 155 -10.82 -9.45 -21.49
CA PHE A 155 -10.72 -9.63 -20.04
C PHE A 155 -9.80 -10.79 -19.65
N GLU A 156 -9.86 -11.88 -20.40
CA GLU A 156 -9.03 -13.07 -20.20
C GLU A 156 -7.54 -12.75 -20.40
N ALA A 157 -7.19 -12.08 -21.51
CA ALA A 157 -5.82 -11.69 -21.79
C ALA A 157 -5.28 -10.68 -20.77
N ALA A 158 -6.07 -9.65 -20.45
CA ALA A 158 -5.72 -8.65 -19.44
C ALA A 158 -5.43 -9.30 -18.08
N THR A 159 -6.26 -10.26 -17.67
CA THR A 159 -6.09 -10.98 -16.40
C THR A 159 -4.83 -11.86 -16.40
N ILE A 160 -4.56 -12.57 -17.50
CA ILE A 160 -3.35 -13.40 -17.63
C ILE A 160 -2.09 -12.53 -17.62
N CYS A 161 -2.09 -11.43 -18.37
CA CYS A 161 -0.97 -10.48 -18.40
C CYS A 161 -0.73 -9.83 -17.03
N ALA A 162 -1.80 -9.53 -16.29
CA ALA A 162 -1.70 -8.99 -14.93
C ALA A 162 -1.32 -10.03 -13.86
N ALA A 163 -1.51 -11.33 -14.12
CA ALA A 163 -1.27 -12.38 -13.13
C ALA A 163 0.20 -12.45 -12.68
N GLY A 164 1.15 -12.35 -13.60
CA GLY A 164 2.59 -12.37 -13.29
C GLY A 164 3.01 -11.23 -12.35
N PRO A 165 2.78 -9.96 -12.73
CA PRO A 165 3.03 -8.81 -11.85
C PRO A 165 2.27 -8.90 -10.53
N SER A 166 1.02 -9.38 -10.54
CA SER A 166 0.23 -9.56 -9.31
C SER A 166 0.86 -10.56 -8.36
N LEU A 167 1.35 -11.71 -8.86
CA LEU A 167 2.06 -12.73 -8.07
C LEU A 167 3.35 -12.18 -7.47
N ALA A 168 4.08 -11.34 -8.22
CA ALA A 168 5.35 -10.76 -7.77
C ALA A 168 5.16 -9.65 -6.72
N LEU A 169 4.16 -8.77 -6.91
CA LEU A 169 3.94 -7.59 -6.06
C LEU A 169 3.16 -7.91 -4.78
N THR A 170 2.20 -8.82 -4.83
CA THR A 170 1.30 -9.10 -3.71
C THR A 170 2.03 -9.46 -2.41
N PRO A 171 3.04 -10.37 -2.40
CA PRO A 171 3.76 -10.71 -1.17
C PRO A 171 4.48 -9.51 -0.54
N GLN A 172 5.03 -8.61 -1.36
CA GLN A 172 5.74 -7.42 -0.87
C GLN A 172 4.78 -6.35 -0.36
N ALA A 173 3.65 -6.15 -1.05
CA ALA A 173 2.59 -5.25 -0.60
C ALA A 173 2.04 -5.66 0.78
N PHE A 174 1.81 -6.95 1.00
CA PHE A 174 1.38 -7.47 2.31
C PHE A 174 2.45 -7.32 3.40
N ARG A 175 3.72 -7.56 3.09
CA ARG A 175 4.84 -7.34 4.03
C ARG A 175 4.98 -5.87 4.42
N ALA A 176 4.82 -4.96 3.46
CA ALA A 176 4.88 -3.53 3.75
C ALA A 176 3.67 -3.07 4.56
N ALA A 177 2.46 -3.54 4.23
CA ALA A 177 1.25 -3.26 5.00
C ALA A 177 1.38 -3.71 6.46
N ASP A 178 2.04 -4.85 6.72
CA ASP A 178 2.29 -5.32 8.09
C ASP A 178 3.18 -4.40 8.92
N ARG A 179 4.13 -3.72 8.26
CA ARG A 179 5.10 -2.82 8.92
C ARG A 179 4.55 -1.40 9.07
N LEU A 180 3.76 -0.96 8.11
CA LEU A 180 3.31 0.43 8.00
C LEU A 180 1.93 0.67 8.60
N CYS A 181 1.02 -0.30 8.49
CA CYS A 181 -0.38 -0.10 8.89
C CYS A 181 -0.67 -0.65 10.28
N PRO A 182 -1.16 0.20 11.21
CA PRO A 182 -1.69 -0.26 12.48
C PRO A 182 -2.98 -1.07 12.26
N GLU A 183 -3.27 -2.01 13.15
CA GLU A 183 -4.57 -2.68 13.15
C GLU A 183 -5.66 -1.71 13.67
N LEU A 184 -6.93 -1.92 13.30
CA LEU A 184 -8.04 -1.11 13.84
C LEU A 184 -8.06 -1.10 15.38
N GLY A 185 -7.71 -2.22 16.02
CA GLY A 185 -7.62 -2.31 17.48
C GLY A 185 -6.48 -1.47 18.08
N ASP A 186 -5.39 -1.22 17.34
CA ASP A 186 -4.34 -0.31 17.76
C ASP A 186 -4.84 1.14 17.76
N CYS A 187 -5.55 1.54 16.70
CA CYS A 187 -6.17 2.85 16.59
C CYS A 187 -7.17 3.10 17.74
N ILE A 188 -8.03 2.13 18.04
CA ILE A 188 -8.97 2.22 19.18
C ILE A 188 -8.22 2.35 20.51
N ARG A 189 -7.13 1.58 20.70
CA ARG A 189 -6.30 1.68 21.92
C ARG A 189 -5.65 3.05 22.05
N TRP A 190 -5.14 3.62 20.96
CA TRP A 190 -4.55 4.95 20.95
C TRP A 190 -5.59 6.03 21.25
N LEU A 191 -6.76 5.97 20.61
CA LEU A 191 -7.87 6.89 20.86
C LEU A 191 -8.30 6.84 22.34
N ARG A 192 -8.49 5.64 22.91
CA ARG A 192 -8.85 5.48 24.32
C ARG A 192 -7.77 6.03 25.27
N ARG A 193 -6.48 5.93 24.92
CA ARG A 193 -5.39 6.50 25.73
C ARG A 193 -5.38 8.02 25.63
N GLY A 194 -5.54 8.57 24.43
CA GLY A 194 -5.64 10.02 24.19
C GLY A 194 -6.81 10.65 24.96
N LEU A 195 -8.00 10.05 24.87
CA LEU A 195 -9.18 10.50 25.62
C LEU A 195 -8.97 10.46 27.14
N ARG A 196 -8.32 9.41 27.67
CA ARG A 196 -7.98 9.34 29.11
C ARG A 196 -6.99 10.42 29.54
N GLN A 197 -6.01 10.74 28.70
CA GLN A 197 -5.04 11.80 28.97
C GLN A 197 -5.70 13.18 28.95
N LEU A 198 -6.56 13.46 27.96
CA LEU A 198 -7.37 14.69 27.91
C LEU A 198 -8.25 14.84 29.15
N ARG A 199 -8.95 13.76 29.56
CA ARG A 199 -9.80 13.77 30.77
C ARG A 199 -9.00 14.05 32.05
N ARG A 200 -7.77 13.53 32.16
CA ARG A 200 -6.87 13.78 33.31
C ARG A 200 -6.27 15.18 33.29
N GLY A 201 -5.98 15.74 32.12
CA GLY A 201 -5.52 17.12 31.95
C GLY A 201 -6.57 18.12 32.41
N ILE A 202 -7.83 17.92 32.02
CA ILE A 202 -8.97 18.74 32.45
C ILE A 202 -9.15 18.69 33.97
N HIS A 203 -9.00 17.52 34.60
CA HIS A 203 -9.13 17.40 36.06
C HIS A 203 -8.01 18.09 36.85
N ARG A 204 -6.78 18.13 36.32
CA ARG A 204 -5.66 18.86 36.95
C ARG A 204 -5.74 20.37 36.77
N SER A 205 -6.50 20.85 35.78
CA SER A 205 -6.72 22.29 35.57
C SER A 205 -7.79 22.90 36.48
N LYS A 206 -8.48 22.11 37.32
CA LYS A 206 -9.31 22.68 38.39
C LYS A 206 -8.38 23.28 39.45
N PRO A 207 -8.43 24.60 39.69
CA PRO A 207 -7.52 25.27 40.60
C PRO A 207 -7.73 24.76 42.03
N VAL A 208 -6.64 24.34 42.67
CA VAL A 208 -6.56 23.98 44.10
C VAL A 208 -6.61 25.24 44.99
N ASN A 209 -6.99 26.41 44.45
CA ASN A 209 -6.99 27.69 45.16
C ASN A 209 -8.36 28.13 45.69
N ALA A 210 -9.32 27.22 45.91
CA ALA A 210 -10.61 27.58 46.51
C ALA A 210 -10.65 27.48 48.05
N GLU A 211 -9.60 26.96 48.70
CA GLU A 211 -9.57 26.81 50.17
C GLU A 211 -8.28 27.37 50.75
N ARG A 212 -8.21 28.70 50.91
CA ARG A 212 -7.37 29.41 51.89
C ARG A 212 -7.72 30.90 51.89
N PHE A 213 -8.96 31.22 52.25
CA PHE A 213 -9.23 32.46 52.95
C PHE A 213 -9.31 32.11 54.43
N PRO A 214 -8.29 32.39 55.25
CA PRO A 214 -8.49 32.39 56.68
C PRO A 214 -9.39 33.58 57.02
N ASN A 215 -10.47 33.31 57.72
CA ASN A 215 -11.22 34.32 58.47
C ASN A 215 -10.26 35.01 59.43
N GLU A 216 -9.68 36.14 59.04
CA GLU A 216 -9.14 37.10 60.00
C GLU A 216 -10.27 38.05 60.38
N HIS A 217 -10.89 37.72 61.51
CA HIS A 217 -11.63 38.65 62.35
C HIS A 217 -10.69 39.80 62.74
N ALA A 218 -10.99 41.01 62.28
CA ALA A 218 -10.52 42.23 62.90
C ALA A 218 -11.73 42.95 63.49
N HIS A 219 -11.96 42.70 64.78
CA HIS A 219 -12.72 43.60 65.65
C HIS A 219 -11.93 44.91 65.77
N PHE A 220 -12.57 46.03 65.44
CA PHE A 220 -12.41 47.32 66.11
C PHE A 220 -13.77 48.01 66.11
#